data_AF-A0A9P6ITA4-F1
#
_entry.id   AF-A0A9P6ITA4-F1
#
_cell.length_a   1.000
_cell.length_b   1.000
_cell.length_c   1.000
_cell.angle_alpha   90.00
_cell.angle_beta   90.00
_cell.angle_gamma   90.00
#
_symmetry.space_group_name_H-M   'P 1'
#
loop_
_entity.id
_entity.type
_entity.pdbx_description
1 polymer ?
#
loop_
_entity_poly.entity_id
_entity_poly.type
_entity_poly.pdbx_seq_one_letter_code
_entity_poly.pdbx_strand_id
1 'polypeptide(L)'
;LSILQFIPEILLCVILYTVLTAVFRWDKSGLAILGATKAAGIQLPSIPAAPEGVSVRTLFGTSVLISIIGFVESIVITKQYATKHNYSVSPNRELVAMGVANVFGGLFQAIPAFGSLSRSKINDKAGARTQLAGFITALFVLLAIFFLLPYFYYLPKAVLAGIICVAALSLLSEAPHDLKFMWQIQAWSDLGLLLLTFIATITVSVEAGTLIAIALSFLLVIKTSTYPRITIMGRMQGTKGKFRPIKDYPGVAEHIDGVLVVKVEEGLYFANTGQLKDRLHRLEVFGDMSVHPSEEARLNPVSHVIFDVENMPTLDASAAQILLEIVDAYHARDIKVYFVKLRDNSRELFVKSELLERAGGEQHFFRRTADAMRYIERESLIIDEAEDQV
;
A
#
# COMPACT_ATOMS: atom_id res chain seq x y z
N LEU A 1 -16.23 -23.82 27.06
CA LEU A 1 -14.93 -23.17 27.32
C LEU A 1 -14.40 -23.72 28.63
N SER A 2 -13.18 -24.27 28.65
CA SER A 2 -12.60 -24.79 29.89
C SER A 2 -12.31 -23.62 30.84
N ILE A 3 -12.62 -23.78 32.14
CA ILE A 3 -12.36 -22.81 33.21
C ILE A 3 -10.90 -22.36 33.23
N LEU A 4 -9.97 -23.22 32.75
CA LEU A 4 -8.55 -22.89 32.59
C LEU A 4 -8.27 -21.67 31.70
N GLN A 5 -9.13 -21.39 30.71
CA GLN A 5 -8.92 -20.29 29.76
C GLN A 5 -9.13 -18.89 30.40
N PHE A 6 -9.79 -18.83 31.56
CA PHE A 6 -10.02 -17.58 32.30
C PHE A 6 -9.00 -17.35 33.41
N ILE A 7 -8.05 -18.26 33.59
CA ILE A 7 -7.02 -18.13 34.61
C ILE A 7 -5.94 -17.17 34.10
N PRO A 8 -5.68 -16.04 34.79
CA PRO A 8 -4.62 -15.12 34.40
C PRO A 8 -3.25 -15.71 34.75
N GLU A 9 -2.70 -16.53 33.84
CA GLU A 9 -1.44 -17.26 34.01
C GLU A 9 -0.27 -16.35 34.41
N ILE A 10 -0.18 -15.16 33.80
CA ILE A 10 0.85 -14.17 34.13
C ILE A 10 0.70 -13.70 35.58
N LEU A 11 -0.53 -13.42 36.02
CA LEU A 11 -0.79 -12.99 37.40
C LEU A 11 -0.45 -14.11 38.40
N LEU A 12 -0.80 -15.35 38.09
CA LEU A 12 -0.44 -16.50 38.93
C LEU A 12 1.07 -16.67 39.04
N CYS A 13 1.81 -16.58 37.93
CA CYS A 13 3.27 -16.62 37.96
C CYS A 13 3.84 -15.50 38.82
N VAL A 14 3.36 -14.26 38.65
CA VAL A 14 3.80 -13.12 39.46
C VAL A 14 3.54 -13.37 40.94
N ILE A 15 2.34 -13.79 41.33
CA ILE A 15 1.99 -14.08 42.74
C ILE A 15 2.85 -15.21 43.29
N LEU A 16 2.91 -16.35 42.60
CA LEU A 16 3.63 -17.53 43.04
C LEU A 16 5.11 -17.22 43.29
N TYR A 17 5.80 -16.63 42.31
CA TYR A 17 7.23 -16.35 42.45
C TYR A 17 7.52 -15.23 43.44
N THR A 18 6.61 -14.27 43.62
CA THR A 18 6.74 -13.24 44.67
C THR A 18 6.65 -13.87 46.05
N VAL A 19 5.66 -14.76 46.28
CA VAL A 19 5.48 -15.47 47.55
C VAL A 19 6.66 -16.40 47.83
N LEU A 20 7.10 -17.19 46.86
CA LEU A 20 8.25 -18.08 47.01
C LEU A 20 9.52 -17.29 47.36
N THR A 21 9.76 -16.17 46.67
CA THR A 21 10.92 -15.31 46.94
C THR A 21 10.86 -14.70 48.34
N ALA A 22 9.67 -14.30 48.79
CA ALA A 22 9.47 -13.76 50.13
C ALA A 22 9.66 -14.81 51.25
N VAL A 23 9.14 -16.03 51.05
CA VAL A 23 9.21 -17.13 52.04
C VAL A 23 10.63 -17.70 52.14
N PHE A 24 11.24 -18.02 51.01
CA PHE A 24 12.57 -18.64 50.96
C PHE A 24 13.72 -17.62 51.02
N ARG A 25 13.40 -16.32 51.04
CA ARG A 25 14.36 -15.22 51.09
C ARG A 25 15.43 -15.32 50.00
N TRP A 26 15.02 -15.65 48.77
CA TRP A 26 15.92 -15.72 47.63
C TRP A 26 16.59 -14.37 47.33
N ASP A 27 15.99 -13.25 47.80
CA ASP A 27 16.61 -11.93 47.81
C ASP A 27 17.98 -11.91 48.50
N LYS A 28 18.14 -12.67 49.59
CA LYS A 28 19.41 -12.81 50.32
C LYS A 28 20.38 -13.78 49.67
N SER A 29 19.88 -14.68 48.81
CA SER A 29 20.67 -15.66 48.07
C SER A 29 21.24 -15.11 46.76
N GLY A 30 21.08 -13.80 46.50
CA GLY A 30 21.60 -13.13 45.30
C GLY A 30 20.61 -13.01 44.14
N LEU A 31 19.34 -13.41 44.32
CA LEU A 31 18.32 -13.22 43.29
C LEU A 31 17.94 -11.73 43.18
N ALA A 32 18.07 -11.18 41.98
CA ALA A 32 17.68 -9.80 41.73
C ALA A 32 16.15 -9.64 41.78
N ILE A 33 15.67 -8.86 42.74
CA ILE A 33 14.25 -8.52 42.93
C ILE A 33 13.94 -7.10 42.45
N LEU A 34 12.65 -6.79 42.30
CA LEU A 34 12.16 -5.45 41.94
C LEU A 34 12.53 -4.41 43.01
N GLY A 35 12.38 -4.76 44.29
CA GLY A 35 12.71 -3.89 45.43
C GLY A 35 11.66 -2.83 45.70
N ALA A 36 12.03 -1.84 46.53
CA ALA A 36 11.13 -0.76 46.94
C ALA A 36 10.78 0.13 45.75
N THR A 37 9.58 -0.03 45.23
CA THR A 37 8.98 0.87 44.24
C THR A 37 7.96 1.75 44.94
N LYS A 38 8.10 3.07 44.78
CA LYS A 38 7.12 4.03 45.29
C LYS A 38 6.24 4.47 44.13
N ALA A 39 4.93 4.49 44.35
CA ALA A 39 4.03 5.17 43.44
C ALA A 39 4.45 6.64 43.42
N ALA A 40 4.65 7.20 42.23
CA ALA A 40 5.00 8.62 42.08
C ALA A 40 3.81 9.56 42.42
N GLY A 41 2.67 8.99 42.85
CA GLY A 41 1.41 9.70 43.00
C GLY A 41 0.75 9.99 41.65
N ILE A 42 -0.36 10.73 41.69
CA ILE A 42 -0.92 11.34 40.48
C ILE A 42 -0.02 12.52 40.12
N GLN A 43 0.65 12.45 38.97
CA GLN A 43 1.41 13.58 38.45
C GLN A 43 0.42 14.71 38.11
N LEU A 44 0.72 15.92 38.58
CA LEU A 44 -0.05 17.10 38.20
C LEU A 44 0.27 17.48 36.74
N PRO A 45 -0.69 18.06 36.01
CA PRO A 45 -0.46 18.48 34.64
C PRO A 45 0.67 19.51 34.59
N SER A 46 1.67 19.25 33.76
CA SER A 46 2.84 20.11 33.53
C SER A 46 3.05 20.34 32.04
N ILE A 47 3.49 21.54 31.66
CA ILE A 47 3.91 21.81 30.28
C ILE A 47 5.27 21.13 30.07
N PRO A 48 5.41 20.19 29.11
CA PRO A 48 6.68 19.51 28.86
C PRO A 48 7.74 20.51 28.39
N ALA A 49 8.91 20.50 29.04
CA ALA A 49 10.08 21.26 28.62
C ALA A 49 11.11 20.32 27.96
N ALA A 50 11.88 20.85 27.00
CA ALA A 50 12.98 20.09 26.40
C ALA A 50 14.09 19.83 27.44
N PRO A 51 14.64 18.60 27.53
CA PRO A 51 15.77 18.33 28.41
C PRO A 51 16.99 19.20 28.05
N GLU A 52 17.77 19.58 29.06
CA GLU A 52 19.01 20.34 28.85
C GLU A 52 19.95 19.58 27.90
N GLY A 53 20.45 20.28 26.86
CA GLY A 53 21.36 19.71 25.87
C GLY A 53 20.69 18.96 24.71
N VAL A 54 19.36 18.81 24.69
CA VAL A 54 18.63 18.16 23.58
C VAL A 54 17.90 19.20 22.72
N SER A 55 18.21 19.24 21.43
CA SER A 55 17.51 20.12 20.49
C SER A 55 16.07 19.66 20.27
N VAL A 56 15.13 20.62 20.28
CA VAL A 56 13.73 20.41 19.90
C VAL A 56 13.62 19.77 18.51
N ARG A 57 14.56 20.07 17.60
CA ARG A 57 14.60 19.49 16.25
C ARG A 57 14.81 17.97 16.27
N THR A 58 15.68 17.48 17.17
CA THR A 58 15.93 16.04 17.33
C THR A 58 14.70 15.35 17.90
N LEU A 59 14.08 15.94 18.93
CA LEU A 59 12.83 15.43 19.51
C LEU A 59 11.70 15.39 18.50
N PHE A 60 11.59 16.39 17.64
CA PHE A 60 10.59 16.44 16.58
C PHE A 60 10.73 15.24 15.63
N GLY A 61 11.94 14.97 15.13
CA GLY A 61 12.19 13.83 14.24
C GLY A 61 11.78 12.48 14.84
N THR A 62 12.22 12.21 16.08
CA THR A 62 11.84 10.98 16.79
C THR A 62 10.34 10.92 17.08
N SER A 63 9.71 12.03 17.44
CA SER A 63 8.26 12.08 17.74
C SER A 63 7.40 11.82 16.51
N VAL A 64 7.79 12.33 15.33
CA VAL A 64 7.10 12.06 14.06
C VAL A 64 7.17 10.58 13.74
N LEU A 65 8.35 9.98 13.88
CA LEU A 65 8.54 8.55 13.63
C LEU A 65 7.72 7.68 14.58
N ILE A 66 7.76 7.96 15.89
CA ILE A 66 6.94 7.26 16.89
C ILE A 66 5.45 7.39 16.57
N SER A 67 5.00 8.58 16.17
CA SER A 67 3.60 8.84 15.82
C SER A 67 3.16 8.05 14.59
N ILE A 68 4.00 7.99 13.54
CA ILE A 68 3.70 7.23 12.33
C ILE A 68 3.65 5.73 12.64
N ILE A 69 4.68 5.18 13.30
CA ILE A 69 4.74 3.75 13.63
C ILE A 69 3.57 3.36 14.52
N GLY A 70 3.35 4.10 15.60
CA GLY A 70 2.30 3.80 16.55
C GLY A 70 0.89 3.96 15.98
N PHE A 71 0.67 4.93 15.08
CA PHE A 71 -0.60 5.05 14.37
C PHE A 71 -0.82 3.89 13.39
N VAL A 72 0.20 3.51 12.61
CA VAL A 72 0.13 2.38 11.67
C VAL A 72 -0.16 1.09 12.42
N GLU A 73 0.54 0.81 13.53
CA GLU A 73 0.26 -0.35 14.37
C GLU A 73 -1.19 -0.33 14.89
N SER A 74 -1.61 0.80 15.44
CA SER A 74 -2.95 0.92 16.01
C SER A 74 -4.07 0.77 14.97
N ILE A 75 -3.93 1.36 13.78
CA ILE A 75 -4.98 1.30 12.76
C ILE A 75 -5.08 -0.10 12.14
N VAL A 76 -3.96 -0.84 12.04
CA VAL A 76 -3.96 -2.23 11.59
C VAL A 76 -4.74 -3.11 12.55
N ILE A 77 -4.46 -3.00 13.86
CA ILE A 77 -5.21 -3.71 14.90
C ILE A 77 -6.68 -3.33 14.84
N THR A 78 -6.98 -2.03 14.76
CA THR A 78 -8.37 -1.53 14.76
C THR A 78 -9.15 -2.04 13.56
N LYS A 79 -8.55 -2.02 12.36
CA LYS A 79 -9.16 -2.58 11.14
C LYS A 79 -9.36 -4.09 11.24
N GLN A 80 -8.42 -4.83 11.82
CA GLN A 80 -8.56 -6.28 12.00
C GLN A 80 -9.80 -6.62 12.84
N TYR A 81 -10.03 -5.93 13.96
CA TYR A 81 -11.22 -6.15 14.78
C TYR A 81 -12.51 -5.56 14.16
N ALA A 82 -12.39 -4.47 13.39
CA ALA A 82 -13.49 -3.91 12.62
C ALA A 82 -14.04 -4.90 11.59
N THR A 83 -13.15 -5.54 10.83
CA THR A 83 -13.51 -6.63 9.91
C THR A 83 -14.07 -7.82 10.66
N LYS A 84 -13.44 -8.24 11.76
CA LYS A 84 -13.89 -9.39 12.55
C LYS A 84 -15.31 -9.23 13.10
N HIS A 85 -15.69 -8.03 13.53
CA HIS A 85 -16.98 -7.73 14.13
C HIS A 85 -17.91 -6.91 13.23
N ASN A 86 -17.59 -6.78 11.95
CA ASN A 86 -18.39 -6.10 10.93
C ASN A 86 -18.84 -4.67 11.30
N TYR A 87 -17.90 -3.84 11.77
CA TYR A 87 -18.15 -2.40 11.95
C TYR A 87 -17.17 -1.57 11.12
N SER A 88 -17.54 -0.32 10.83
CA SER A 88 -16.70 0.61 10.08
C SER A 88 -15.81 1.44 11.00
N VAL A 89 -14.58 1.70 10.58
CA VAL A 89 -13.63 2.56 11.28
C VAL A 89 -13.14 3.65 10.33
N SER A 90 -13.08 4.89 10.83
CA SER A 90 -12.49 6.02 10.11
C SER A 90 -11.05 6.24 10.57
N PRO A 91 -10.03 6.02 9.71
CA PRO A 91 -8.63 6.26 10.08
C PRO A 91 -8.35 7.69 10.54
N ASN A 92 -9.03 8.68 9.94
CA ASN A 92 -8.86 10.09 10.30
C ASN A 92 -9.35 10.38 11.73
N ARG A 93 -10.48 9.77 12.14
CA ARG A 93 -10.99 9.93 13.51
C ARG A 93 -10.06 9.29 14.54
N GLU A 94 -9.46 8.16 14.17
CA GLU A 94 -8.52 7.45 15.05
C GLU A 94 -7.18 8.16 15.18
N LEU A 95 -6.71 8.82 14.11
CA LEU A 95 -5.54 9.67 14.17
C LEU A 95 -5.75 10.85 15.14
N VAL A 96 -6.91 11.50 15.04
CA VAL A 96 -7.27 12.61 15.96
C VAL A 96 -7.42 12.10 17.39
N ALA A 97 -8.10 10.98 17.61
CA ALA A 97 -8.27 10.40 18.94
C ALA A 97 -6.92 10.07 19.60
N MET A 98 -6.01 9.44 18.86
CA MET A 98 -4.66 9.13 19.34
C MET A 98 -3.83 10.40 19.60
N GLY A 99 -3.93 11.40 18.72
CA GLY A 99 -3.25 12.68 18.90
C GLY A 99 -3.70 13.37 20.19
N VAL A 100 -5.01 13.47 20.42
CA VAL A 100 -5.57 14.07 21.64
C VAL A 100 -5.18 13.26 22.88
N ALA A 101 -5.25 11.93 22.82
CA ALA A 101 -4.87 11.06 23.93
C ALA A 101 -3.39 11.22 24.31
N ASN A 102 -2.49 11.34 23.33
CA ASN A 102 -1.06 11.50 23.57
C ASN A 102 -0.69 12.92 24.03
N VAL A 103 -1.37 13.96 23.52
CA VAL A 103 -1.20 15.33 24.04
C VAL A 103 -1.64 15.42 25.50
N PHE A 104 -2.83 14.87 25.80
CA PHE A 104 -3.32 14.82 27.18
C PHE A 104 -2.40 14.00 28.06
N GLY A 105 -1.98 12.80 27.63
CA GLY A 105 -1.03 11.97 28.34
C GLY A 105 0.31 12.67 28.61
N GLY A 106 0.84 13.40 27.63
CA GLY A 106 2.08 14.15 27.76
C GLY A 106 2.03 15.22 28.86
N LEU A 107 0.88 15.87 29.07
CA LEU A 107 0.69 16.82 30.18
C LEU A 107 0.85 16.13 31.55
N PHE A 108 0.45 14.87 31.66
CA PHE A 108 0.58 14.03 32.86
C PHE A 108 1.88 13.22 32.89
N GLN A 109 2.89 13.60 32.08
CA GLN A 109 4.20 12.93 31.99
C GLN A 109 4.09 11.47 31.52
N ALA A 110 3.03 11.12 30.79
CA ALA A 110 2.88 9.80 30.22
C ALA A 110 3.80 9.62 29.00
N ILE A 111 4.28 8.39 28.83
CA ILE A 111 4.94 7.97 27.59
C ILE A 111 3.91 7.83 26.46
N PRO A 112 4.32 7.96 25.18
CA PRO A 112 3.43 7.75 24.05
C PRO A 112 2.72 6.40 24.11
N ALA A 113 1.42 6.40 23.85
CA ALA A 113 0.56 5.23 23.94
C ALA A 113 -0.20 4.99 22.62
N PHE A 114 -0.25 3.72 22.22
CA PHE A 114 -0.88 3.24 20.99
C PHE A 114 -1.67 1.96 21.24
N GLY A 115 -2.37 1.48 20.20
CA GLY A 115 -3.10 0.21 20.25
C GLY A 115 -2.16 -0.97 20.53
N SER A 116 -2.63 -1.93 21.33
CA SER A 116 -1.87 -3.16 21.65
C SER A 116 -2.63 -4.38 21.18
N LEU A 117 -2.02 -5.17 20.28
CA LEU A 117 -2.63 -6.39 19.74
C LEU A 117 -2.93 -7.41 20.84
N SER A 118 -1.96 -7.63 21.74
CA SER A 118 -2.07 -8.59 22.84
C SER A 118 -3.22 -8.24 23.80
N ARG A 119 -3.30 -6.96 24.24
CA ARG A 119 -4.38 -6.51 25.13
C ARG A 119 -5.75 -6.56 24.45
N SER A 120 -5.82 -6.16 23.18
CA SER A 120 -7.07 -6.21 22.40
C SER A 120 -7.56 -7.64 22.20
N LYS A 121 -6.65 -8.59 21.98
CA LYS A 121 -6.97 -10.02 21.84
C LYS A 121 -7.56 -10.61 23.11
N ILE A 122 -7.02 -10.23 24.27
CA ILE A 122 -7.55 -10.66 25.57
C ILE A 122 -8.92 -10.02 25.81
N ASN A 123 -9.06 -8.71 25.57
CA ASN A 123 -10.30 -7.97 25.78
C ASN A 123 -11.45 -8.50 24.89
N ASP A 124 -11.13 -8.82 23.63
CA ASP A 124 -12.05 -9.43 22.68
C ASP A 124 -12.46 -10.85 23.10
N LYS A 125 -11.50 -11.69 23.54
CA LYS A 125 -11.78 -13.03 24.08
C LYS A 125 -12.62 -12.98 25.36
N ALA A 126 -12.47 -11.93 26.17
CA ALA A 126 -13.29 -11.69 27.35
C ALA A 126 -14.71 -11.21 27.01
N GLY A 127 -15.02 -10.96 25.74
CA GLY A 127 -16.35 -10.56 25.27
C GLY A 127 -16.62 -9.07 25.36
N ALA A 128 -15.60 -8.22 25.51
CA ALA A 128 -15.78 -6.77 25.54
C ALA A 128 -16.34 -6.24 24.21
N ARG A 129 -17.43 -5.47 24.28
CA ARG A 129 -18.12 -4.87 23.11
C ARG A 129 -18.13 -3.35 23.11
N THR A 130 -17.78 -2.72 24.23
CA THR A 130 -17.84 -1.26 24.41
C THR A 130 -16.52 -0.72 24.95
N GLN A 131 -16.28 0.58 24.74
CA GLN A 131 -15.08 1.28 25.23
C GLN A 131 -15.02 1.33 26.77
N LEU A 132 -16.13 1.05 27.46
CA LEU A 132 -16.20 0.95 28.91
C LEU A 132 -15.21 -0.08 29.47
N ALA A 133 -14.91 -1.15 28.72
CA ALA A 133 -13.91 -2.14 29.11
C ALA A 133 -12.50 -1.53 29.28
N GLY A 134 -12.14 -0.57 28.41
CA GLY A 134 -10.89 0.17 28.52
C GLY A 134 -10.86 1.06 29.77
N PHE A 135 -11.96 1.76 30.06
CA PHE A 135 -12.10 2.58 31.26
C PHE A 135 -11.99 1.76 32.55
N ILE A 136 -12.70 0.62 32.62
CA ILE A 136 -12.63 -0.30 33.76
C ILE A 136 -11.20 -0.82 33.95
N THR A 137 -10.53 -1.18 32.86
CA THR A 137 -9.13 -1.62 32.89
C THR A 137 -8.20 -0.53 33.43
N ALA A 138 -8.37 0.71 32.98
CA ALA A 138 -7.60 1.85 33.47
C ALA A 138 -7.82 2.09 34.98
N LEU A 139 -9.05 1.94 35.47
CA LEU A 139 -9.38 2.04 36.89
C LEU A 139 -8.67 0.95 37.71
N PHE A 140 -8.68 -0.31 37.24
CA PHE A 140 -7.95 -1.39 37.91
C PHE A 140 -6.45 -1.18 37.92
N VAL A 141 -5.87 -0.66 36.84
CA VAL A 141 -4.45 -0.29 36.80
C VAL A 141 -4.14 0.80 37.83
N LEU A 142 -4.99 1.82 37.93
CA LEU A 142 -4.85 2.88 38.93
C LEU A 142 -4.90 2.32 40.36
N LEU A 143 -5.87 1.45 40.67
CA LEU A 143 -5.96 0.78 41.96
C LEU A 143 -4.72 -0.09 42.23
N ALA A 144 -4.23 -0.83 41.24
CA ALA A 144 -3.04 -1.64 41.39
C ALA A 144 -1.80 -0.78 41.70
N ILE A 145 -1.67 0.40 41.08
CA ILE A 145 -0.56 1.32 41.35
C ILE A 145 -0.59 1.83 42.80
N PHE A 146 -1.76 2.15 43.35
CA PHE A 146 -1.86 2.67 44.72
C PHE A 146 -1.79 1.59 45.80
N PHE A 147 -2.39 0.43 45.57
CA PHE A 147 -2.56 -0.60 46.60
C PHE A 147 -1.63 -1.80 46.44
N LEU A 148 -1.30 -2.21 45.20
CA LEU A 148 -0.54 -3.45 44.95
C LEU A 148 0.98 -3.24 44.84
N LEU A 149 1.46 -2.01 44.61
CA LEU A 149 2.89 -1.73 44.43
C LEU A 149 3.80 -2.28 45.55
N PRO A 150 3.47 -2.10 46.85
CA PRO A 150 4.29 -2.62 47.95
C PRO A 150 4.43 -4.15 47.92
N TYR A 151 3.42 -4.86 47.42
CA TYR A 151 3.42 -6.32 47.35
C TYR A 151 4.36 -6.86 46.28
N PHE A 152 4.77 -6.04 45.31
CA PHE A 152 5.74 -6.44 44.29
C PHE A 152 7.21 -6.34 44.75
N TYR A 153 7.48 -5.98 46.01
CA TYR A 153 8.86 -5.84 46.52
C TYR A 153 9.74 -7.06 46.23
N TYR A 154 9.22 -8.27 46.51
CA TYR A 154 9.93 -9.54 46.34
C TYR A 154 9.79 -10.14 44.93
N LEU A 155 9.21 -9.42 43.96
CA LEU A 155 9.05 -9.94 42.61
C LEU A 155 10.41 -10.11 41.92
N PRO A 156 10.79 -11.32 41.46
CA PRO A 156 12.06 -11.50 40.77
C PRO A 156 12.10 -10.83 39.40
N LYS A 157 13.22 -10.17 39.08
CA LYS A 157 13.47 -9.60 37.74
C LYS A 157 13.48 -10.66 36.64
N ALA A 158 13.88 -11.90 36.97
CA ALA A 158 13.85 -13.03 36.04
C ALA A 158 12.44 -13.37 35.54
N VAL A 159 11.42 -13.22 36.40
CA VAL A 159 10.02 -13.47 36.03
C VAL A 159 9.53 -12.41 35.04
N LEU A 160 9.87 -11.14 35.30
CA LEU A 160 9.58 -10.03 34.38
C LEU A 160 10.24 -10.24 33.02
N ALA A 161 11.52 -10.64 33.01
CA ALA A 161 12.23 -10.99 31.77
C ALA A 161 11.57 -12.14 31.02
N GLY A 162 11.16 -13.21 31.73
CA GLY A 162 10.45 -14.34 31.14
C GLY A 162 9.12 -13.93 30.49
N ILE A 163 8.34 -13.07 31.14
CA ILE A 163 7.08 -12.54 30.58
C ILE A 163 7.34 -11.76 29.29
N ILE A 164 8.39 -10.92 29.26
CA ILE A 164 8.78 -10.17 28.06
C ILE A 164 9.23 -11.13 26.95
N CYS A 165 10.02 -12.15 27.26
CA CYS A 165 10.47 -13.16 26.30
C CYS A 165 9.30 -13.93 25.69
N VAL A 166 8.32 -14.36 26.51
CA VAL A 166 7.13 -15.06 26.01
C VAL A 166 6.30 -14.15 25.10
N ALA A 167 6.14 -12.87 25.47
CA ALA A 167 5.46 -11.90 24.61
C ALA A 167 6.16 -11.71 23.26
N ALA A 168 7.50 -11.62 23.26
CA ALA A 168 8.29 -11.50 22.04
C ALA A 168 8.20 -12.76 21.15
N LEU A 169 8.28 -13.96 21.74
CA LEU A 169 8.12 -15.23 21.02
C LEU A 169 6.71 -15.38 20.44
N SER A 170 5.68 -14.91 21.15
CA SER A 170 4.32 -14.89 20.63
C SER A 170 4.18 -14.02 19.39
N LEU A 171 4.88 -12.90 19.29
CA LEU A 171 4.88 -12.06 18.08
C LEU A 171 5.60 -12.77 16.92
N LEU A 172 6.68 -13.49 17.21
CA LEU A 172 7.44 -14.23 16.19
C LEU A 172 6.71 -15.50 15.71
N SER A 173 5.74 -16.01 16.48
CA SER A 173 5.04 -17.25 16.16
C SER A 173 4.23 -17.21 14.86
N GLU A 174 3.82 -16.02 14.40
CA GLU A 174 3.07 -15.82 13.15
C GLU A 174 4.00 -15.74 11.92
N ALA A 175 5.27 -15.35 12.12
CA ALA A 175 6.22 -15.12 11.02
C ALA A 175 6.47 -16.34 10.11
N PRO A 176 6.61 -17.59 10.60
CA PRO A 176 6.87 -18.75 9.74
C PRO A 176 5.75 -19.01 8.73
N HIS A 177 4.50 -18.76 9.13
CA HIS A 177 3.34 -18.92 8.25
C HIS A 177 3.37 -17.88 7.13
N ASP A 178 3.62 -16.62 7.47
CA ASP A 178 3.64 -15.52 6.51
C ASP A 178 4.81 -15.63 5.53
N LEU A 179 5.99 -16.02 6.02
CA LEU A 179 7.16 -16.34 5.20
C LEU A 179 6.87 -17.45 4.19
N LYS A 180 6.20 -18.52 4.64
CA LYS A 180 5.81 -19.62 3.77
C LYS A 180 4.80 -19.18 2.71
N PHE A 181 3.81 -18.38 3.09
CA PHE A 181 2.82 -17.83 2.18
C PHE A 181 3.47 -16.97 1.09
N MET A 182 4.31 -16.00 1.47
CA MET A 182 5.04 -15.14 0.53
C MET A 182 5.92 -15.92 -0.43
N TRP A 183 6.59 -16.97 0.08
CA TRP A 183 7.40 -17.87 -0.75
C TRP A 183 6.55 -18.64 -1.77
N GLN A 184 5.39 -19.15 -1.35
CA GLN A 184 4.47 -19.92 -2.22
C GLN A 184 3.91 -19.07 -3.36
N ILE A 185 3.62 -17.79 -3.13
CA ILE A 185 3.13 -16.87 -4.16
C ILE A 185 4.24 -16.18 -4.95
N GLN A 186 5.51 -16.57 -4.73
CA GLN A 186 6.68 -15.99 -5.40
C GLN A 186 6.80 -14.46 -5.23
N ALA A 187 6.42 -13.92 -4.07
CA ALA A 187 6.52 -12.50 -3.75
C ALA A 187 7.95 -12.08 -3.37
N TRP A 188 8.90 -12.23 -4.29
CA TRP A 188 10.33 -11.99 -4.07
C TRP A 188 10.66 -10.55 -3.68
N SER A 189 9.92 -9.57 -4.22
CA SER A 189 10.06 -8.16 -3.84
C SER A 189 9.76 -7.93 -2.36
N ASP A 190 8.69 -8.54 -1.88
CA ASP A 190 8.17 -8.32 -0.53
C ASP A 190 9.04 -9.07 0.48
N LEU A 191 9.49 -10.27 0.13
CA LEU A 191 10.45 -11.04 0.92
C LEU A 191 11.79 -10.31 1.03
N GLY A 192 12.28 -9.72 -0.06
CA GLY A 192 13.50 -8.93 -0.08
C GLY A 192 13.39 -7.67 0.79
N LEU A 193 12.26 -6.97 0.71
CA LEU A 193 11.97 -5.81 1.56
C LEU A 193 11.91 -6.18 3.04
N LEU A 194 11.26 -7.29 3.38
CA LEU A 194 11.17 -7.80 4.75
C LEU A 194 12.55 -8.14 5.30
N LEU A 195 13.36 -8.90 4.55
CA LEU A 195 14.70 -9.29 4.98
C LEU A 195 15.60 -8.07 5.17
N LEU A 196 15.57 -7.12 4.24
CA LEU A 196 16.35 -5.88 4.33
C LEU A 196 15.95 -5.06 5.55
N THR A 197 14.64 -4.91 5.80
CA THR A 197 14.11 -4.17 6.96
C THR A 197 14.53 -4.85 8.26
N PHE A 198 14.45 -6.18 8.33
CA PHE A 198 14.86 -6.96 9.49
C PHE A 198 16.36 -6.78 9.79
N ILE A 199 17.21 -6.94 8.77
CA ILE A 199 18.66 -6.76 8.92
C ILE A 199 18.98 -5.32 9.34
N ALA A 200 18.40 -4.32 8.68
CA ALA A 200 18.63 -2.91 9.01
C ALA A 200 18.20 -2.55 10.44
N THR A 201 17.08 -3.14 10.90
CA THR A 201 16.59 -2.93 12.27
C THR A 201 17.53 -3.50 13.33
N ILE A 202 18.11 -4.67 13.07
CA ILE A 202 19.05 -5.34 13.98
C ILE A 202 20.43 -4.67 13.99
N THR A 203 20.94 -4.25 12.83
CA THR A 203 22.31 -3.76 12.70
C THR A 203 22.45 -2.26 12.91
N VAL A 204 21.44 -1.47 12.57
CA VAL A 204 21.49 0.00 12.66
C VAL A 204 20.61 0.49 13.81
N SER A 205 19.30 0.51 13.61
CA SER A 205 18.31 0.88 14.62
C SER A 205 16.89 0.65 14.10
N VAL A 206 15.92 0.65 15.02
CA VAL A 206 14.49 0.54 14.68
C VAL A 206 14.03 1.74 13.83
N GLU A 207 14.55 2.94 14.12
CA GLU A 207 14.23 4.14 13.34
C GLU A 207 14.73 4.05 11.90
N ALA A 208 15.99 3.63 11.72
CA ALA A 208 16.59 3.49 10.40
C ALA A 208 15.91 2.37 9.59
N GLY A 209 15.67 1.21 10.20
CA GLY A 209 14.98 0.08 9.56
C GLY A 209 13.59 0.46 9.06
N THR A 210 12.82 1.18 9.88
CA THR A 210 11.48 1.66 9.50
C THR A 210 11.53 2.66 8.34
N LEU A 211 12.47 3.62 8.39
CA LEU A 211 12.59 4.64 7.34
C LEU A 211 12.96 4.01 5.99
N ILE A 212 13.87 3.03 6.00
CA ILE A 212 14.25 2.25 4.81
C ILE A 212 13.03 1.49 4.26
N ALA A 213 12.27 0.82 5.12
CA ALA A 213 11.08 0.07 4.72
C ALA A 213 10.04 0.96 4.03
N ILE A 214 9.73 2.11 4.64
CA ILE A 214 8.78 3.09 4.10
C ILE A 214 9.28 3.65 2.77
N ALA A 215 10.53 4.12 2.72
CA ALA A 215 11.11 4.72 1.52
C ALA A 215 11.12 3.74 0.35
N LEU A 216 11.56 2.50 0.56
CA LEU A 216 11.57 1.47 -0.47
C LEU A 216 10.17 1.04 -0.90
N SER A 217 9.22 0.95 0.04
CA SER A 217 7.82 0.68 -0.30
C SER A 217 7.27 1.74 -1.24
N PHE A 218 7.49 3.03 -0.94
CA PHE A 218 7.10 4.12 -1.83
C PHE A 218 7.80 4.04 -3.19
N LEU A 219 9.10 3.74 -3.21
CA LEU A 219 9.87 3.62 -4.45
C LEU A 219 9.36 2.48 -5.33
N LEU A 220 9.00 1.33 -4.74
CA LEU A 220 8.40 0.19 -5.44
C LEU A 220 7.01 0.52 -5.99
N VAL A 221 6.18 1.24 -5.22
CA VAL A 221 4.87 1.70 -5.68
C VAL A 221 5.02 2.68 -6.85
N ILE A 222 5.93 3.66 -6.73
CA ILE A 222 6.21 4.62 -7.81
C ILE A 222 6.68 3.88 -9.06
N LYS A 223 7.66 2.98 -8.93
CA LYS A 223 8.18 2.16 -10.05
C LYS A 223 7.05 1.40 -10.75
N THR A 224 6.15 0.81 -9.99
CA THR A 224 5.03 0.02 -10.55
C THR A 224 3.98 0.94 -11.20
N SER A 225 3.76 2.13 -10.64
CA SER A 225 2.82 3.13 -11.18
C SER A 225 3.34 3.86 -12.41
N THR A 226 4.65 3.91 -12.63
CA THR A 226 5.28 4.55 -13.81
C THR A 226 5.16 3.71 -15.08
N TYR A 227 4.88 2.41 -14.98
CA TYR A 227 4.90 1.51 -16.13
C TYR A 227 3.48 1.35 -16.73
N PRO A 228 3.15 2.03 -17.85
CA PRO A 228 1.80 2.02 -18.38
C PRO A 228 1.40 0.63 -18.86
N ARG A 229 0.23 0.13 -18.45
CA ARG A 229 -0.33 -1.11 -18.98
C ARG A 229 -1.00 -0.86 -20.33
N ILE A 230 -0.31 -1.28 -21.38
CA ILE A 230 -0.81 -1.29 -22.76
C ILE A 230 -0.81 -2.69 -23.33
N THR A 231 -1.80 -2.97 -24.17
CA THR A 231 -1.98 -4.26 -24.84
C THR A 231 -2.26 -4.04 -26.31
N ILE A 232 -1.55 -4.76 -27.18
CA ILE A 232 -1.83 -4.75 -28.62
C ILE A 232 -2.98 -5.70 -28.90
N MET A 233 -3.96 -5.20 -29.63
CA MET A 233 -5.15 -5.95 -30.00
C MET A 233 -5.04 -6.39 -31.45
N GLY A 234 -5.32 -7.66 -31.71
CA GLY A 234 -5.39 -8.23 -33.05
C GLY A 234 -6.81 -8.60 -33.43
N ARG A 235 -7.05 -8.70 -34.73
CA ARG A 235 -8.32 -9.16 -35.28
C ARG A 235 -8.36 -10.69 -35.23
N MET A 236 -9.42 -11.24 -34.65
CA MET A 236 -9.62 -12.69 -34.61
C MET A 236 -9.96 -13.23 -36.01
N GLN A 237 -9.21 -14.23 -36.48
CA GLN A 237 -9.46 -14.92 -37.75
C GLN A 237 -10.93 -15.38 -37.87
N GLY A 238 -11.50 -15.23 -39.06
CA GLY A 238 -12.88 -15.64 -39.34
C GLY A 238 -13.97 -14.72 -38.75
N THR A 239 -13.62 -13.60 -38.11
CA THR A 239 -14.60 -12.64 -37.58
C THR A 239 -14.34 -11.21 -38.07
N LYS A 240 -15.40 -10.53 -38.53
CA LYS A 240 -15.34 -9.13 -39.01
C LYS A 240 -15.47 -8.08 -37.89
N GLY A 241 -15.02 -8.37 -36.66
CA GLY A 241 -15.18 -7.38 -35.58
C GLY A 241 -14.87 -7.80 -34.15
N LYS A 242 -14.20 -8.94 -33.91
CA LYS A 242 -13.72 -9.28 -32.57
C LYS A 242 -12.22 -9.00 -32.47
N PHE A 243 -11.86 -8.20 -31.47
CA PHE A 243 -10.48 -7.84 -31.16
C PHE A 243 -10.08 -8.45 -29.83
N ARG A 244 -8.93 -9.10 -29.78
CA ARG A 244 -8.36 -9.72 -28.58
C ARG A 244 -6.86 -9.45 -28.48
N PRO A 245 -6.27 -9.48 -27.27
CA PRO A 245 -4.83 -9.37 -27.11
C PRO A 245 -4.10 -10.41 -27.95
N ILE A 246 -3.15 -9.98 -28.80
CA ILE A 246 -2.40 -10.89 -29.69
C ILE A 246 -1.59 -11.89 -28.88
N LYS A 247 -0.98 -11.42 -27.77
CA LYS A 247 -0.18 -12.22 -26.86
C LYS A 247 -0.91 -13.42 -26.27
N ASP A 248 -2.22 -13.29 -26.03
CA ASP A 248 -3.04 -14.34 -25.41
C ASP A 248 -3.56 -15.36 -26.44
N TYR A 249 -3.58 -15.00 -27.73
CA TYR A 249 -4.14 -15.82 -28.82
C TYR A 249 -3.18 -15.88 -30.03
N PRO A 250 -1.95 -16.43 -29.86
CA PRO A 250 -0.96 -16.48 -30.93
C PRO A 250 -1.49 -17.30 -32.11
N GLY A 251 -1.36 -16.76 -33.33
CA GLY A 251 -1.78 -17.40 -34.58
C GLY A 251 -3.29 -17.36 -34.87
N VAL A 252 -4.12 -16.86 -33.94
CA VAL A 252 -5.57 -16.68 -34.15
C VAL A 252 -5.96 -15.20 -34.16
N ALA A 253 -5.29 -14.39 -33.33
CA ALA A 253 -5.39 -12.93 -33.39
C ALA A 253 -4.23 -12.39 -34.24
N GLU A 254 -4.57 -11.77 -35.36
CA GLU A 254 -3.60 -11.26 -36.33
C GLU A 254 -3.47 -9.74 -36.25
N HIS A 255 -2.27 -9.25 -36.55
CA HIS A 255 -2.06 -7.85 -36.86
C HIS A 255 -2.82 -7.48 -38.13
N ILE A 256 -3.22 -6.21 -38.23
CA ILE A 256 -3.83 -5.66 -39.43
C ILE A 256 -2.76 -4.82 -40.12
N ASP A 257 -2.57 -5.03 -41.41
CA ASP A 257 -1.62 -4.24 -42.20
C ASP A 257 -1.94 -2.75 -42.12
N GLY A 258 -0.93 -1.94 -41.77
CA GLY A 258 -1.05 -0.50 -41.64
C GLY A 258 -1.85 0.00 -40.43
N VAL A 259 -2.43 -0.88 -39.60
CA VAL A 259 -3.28 -0.47 -38.47
C VAL A 259 -2.79 -1.05 -37.14
N LEU A 260 -2.45 -0.16 -36.20
CA LEU A 260 -2.07 -0.52 -34.84
C LEU A 260 -3.22 -0.24 -33.86
N VAL A 261 -3.77 -1.30 -33.24
CA VAL A 261 -4.81 -1.16 -32.22
C VAL A 261 -4.18 -1.34 -30.82
N VAL A 262 -4.12 -0.26 -30.05
CA VAL A 262 -3.52 -0.23 -28.71
C VAL A 262 -4.60 -0.01 -27.66
N LYS A 263 -4.75 -0.96 -26.76
CA LYS A 263 -5.62 -0.82 -25.60
C LYS A 263 -4.83 -0.27 -24.41
N VAL A 264 -5.30 0.85 -23.86
CA VAL A 264 -4.77 1.47 -22.64
C VAL A 264 -5.60 0.96 -21.46
N GLU A 265 -4.96 0.23 -20.55
CA GLU A 265 -5.66 -0.52 -19.49
C GLU A 265 -5.77 0.21 -18.15
N GLU A 266 -5.29 1.44 -18.06
CA GLU A 266 -5.31 2.23 -16.84
C GLU A 266 -5.35 3.73 -17.09
N GLY A 267 -5.53 4.50 -16.01
CA GLY A 267 -5.47 5.96 -16.06
C GLY A 267 -4.08 6.46 -16.45
N LEU A 268 -4.04 7.54 -17.21
CA LEU A 268 -2.80 8.19 -17.63
C LEU A 268 -2.52 9.40 -16.74
N TYR A 269 -1.29 9.46 -16.26
CA TYR A 269 -0.77 10.49 -15.39
C TYR A 269 0.59 10.96 -15.89
N PHE A 270 1.08 12.09 -15.40
CA PHE A 270 2.42 12.58 -15.72
C PHE A 270 3.49 11.48 -15.58
N ALA A 271 3.37 10.67 -14.52
CA ALA A 271 4.35 9.64 -14.19
C ALA A 271 4.47 8.50 -15.22
N ASN A 272 3.41 8.15 -15.95
CA ASN A 272 3.41 6.99 -16.87
C ASN A 272 3.27 7.35 -18.36
N THR A 273 2.80 8.56 -18.70
CA THR A 273 2.51 8.94 -20.10
C THR A 273 3.78 9.12 -20.93
N GLY A 274 4.90 9.54 -20.32
CA GLY A 274 6.20 9.56 -21.01
C GLY A 274 6.62 8.17 -21.49
N GLN A 275 6.51 7.16 -20.62
CA GLN A 275 6.80 5.77 -21.02
C GLN A 275 5.80 5.22 -22.03
N LEU A 276 4.56 5.72 -22.05
CA LEU A 276 3.58 5.35 -23.07
C LEU A 276 4.10 5.73 -24.47
N LYS A 277 4.60 6.96 -24.64
CA LYS A 277 5.18 7.45 -25.90
C LYS A 277 6.32 6.55 -26.40
N ASP A 278 7.28 6.24 -25.52
CA ASP A 278 8.42 5.38 -25.85
C ASP A 278 8.00 3.96 -26.25
N ARG A 279 6.99 3.43 -25.57
CA ARG A 279 6.47 2.09 -25.86
C ARG A 279 5.65 2.05 -27.14
N LEU A 280 4.82 3.06 -27.40
CA LEU A 280 4.09 3.17 -28.67
C LEU A 280 5.04 3.19 -29.86
N HIS A 281 6.12 3.97 -29.76
CA HIS A 281 7.15 4.00 -30.80
C HIS A 281 7.80 2.62 -31.02
N ARG A 282 8.11 1.88 -29.95
CA ARG A 282 8.58 0.49 -30.09
C ARG A 282 7.55 -0.43 -30.74
N LEU A 283 6.28 -0.28 -30.40
CA LEU A 283 5.21 -1.08 -30.97
C LEU A 283 5.00 -0.79 -32.46
N GLU A 284 5.16 0.46 -32.89
CA GLU A 284 5.13 0.83 -34.31
C GLU A 284 6.21 0.13 -35.12
N VAL A 285 7.44 0.07 -34.59
CA VAL A 285 8.59 -0.47 -35.33
C VAL A 285 8.62 -1.99 -35.32
N PHE A 286 8.32 -2.62 -34.18
CA PHE A 286 8.56 -4.05 -33.99
C PHE A 286 7.29 -4.90 -33.89
N GLY A 287 6.12 -4.28 -33.71
CA GLY A 287 4.83 -4.98 -33.55
C GLY A 287 4.65 -5.76 -32.26
N ASP A 288 5.71 -6.00 -31.50
CA ASP A 288 5.66 -6.59 -30.16
C ASP A 288 6.78 -5.98 -29.28
N MET A 289 6.50 -5.85 -27.99
CA MET A 289 7.47 -5.42 -26.98
C MET A 289 8.53 -6.51 -26.68
N SER A 290 8.31 -7.76 -27.08
CA SER A 290 9.27 -8.86 -26.83
C SER A 290 10.42 -8.94 -27.84
N VAL A 291 10.37 -8.15 -28.91
CA VAL A 291 11.39 -8.14 -29.97
C VAL A 291 12.56 -7.25 -29.54
N HIS A 292 13.79 -7.74 -29.68
CA HIS A 292 14.98 -6.96 -29.32
C HIS A 292 15.15 -5.81 -30.34
N PRO A 293 15.52 -4.58 -29.92
CA PRO A 293 15.72 -3.43 -30.83
C PRO A 293 16.76 -3.59 -31.94
N SER A 294 17.47 -4.72 -31.96
CA SER A 294 18.50 -5.05 -32.95
C SER A 294 17.99 -6.01 -34.03
N GLU A 295 16.75 -6.49 -33.92
CA GLU A 295 16.09 -7.28 -34.97
C GLU A 295 15.46 -6.37 -36.04
N GLU A 296 15.24 -6.90 -37.24
CA GLU A 296 14.61 -6.15 -38.33
C GLU A 296 13.14 -5.79 -37.99
N ALA A 297 12.71 -4.61 -38.43
CA ALA A 297 11.34 -4.13 -38.26
C ALA A 297 10.36 -5.12 -38.91
N ARG A 298 9.40 -5.62 -38.12
CA ARG A 298 8.47 -6.69 -38.55
C ARG A 298 7.17 -6.16 -39.16
N LEU A 299 6.88 -4.87 -38.98
CA LEU A 299 5.63 -4.27 -39.44
C LEU A 299 5.86 -3.41 -40.68
N ASN A 300 4.90 -3.50 -41.60
CA ASN A 300 4.69 -2.48 -42.63
C ASN A 300 4.46 -1.11 -41.96
N PRO A 301 4.78 0.01 -42.63
CA PRO A 301 4.59 1.35 -42.07
C PRO A 301 3.16 1.52 -41.53
N VAL A 302 3.04 1.88 -40.26
CA VAL A 302 1.74 2.13 -39.63
C VAL A 302 1.18 3.43 -40.19
N SER A 303 -0.01 3.36 -40.79
CA SER A 303 -0.75 4.52 -41.32
C SER A 303 -1.91 4.93 -40.42
N HIS A 304 -2.39 4.02 -39.56
CA HIS A 304 -3.50 4.28 -38.64
C HIS A 304 -3.23 3.72 -37.25
N VAL A 305 -3.57 4.48 -36.21
CA VAL A 305 -3.48 4.05 -34.81
C VAL A 305 -4.84 4.20 -34.14
N ILE A 306 -5.31 3.13 -33.49
CA ILE A 306 -6.56 3.11 -32.73
C ILE A 306 -6.25 2.92 -31.24
N PHE A 307 -6.59 3.91 -30.42
CA PHE A 307 -6.53 3.84 -28.97
C PHE A 307 -7.85 3.35 -28.39
N ASP A 308 -7.86 2.13 -27.83
CA ASP A 308 -8.95 1.65 -26.97
C ASP A 308 -8.74 2.15 -25.54
N VAL A 309 -9.58 3.11 -25.13
CA VAL A 309 -9.50 3.83 -23.85
C VAL A 309 -10.62 3.46 -22.87
N GLU A 310 -11.28 2.30 -23.07
CA GLU A 310 -12.38 1.83 -22.22
C GLU A 310 -12.02 1.76 -20.73
N ASN A 311 -10.76 1.39 -20.46
CA ASN A 311 -10.20 1.19 -19.13
C ASN A 311 -9.34 2.35 -18.66
N MET A 312 -9.45 3.52 -19.28
CA MET A 312 -8.79 4.76 -18.86
C MET A 312 -9.77 5.64 -18.06
N PRO A 313 -9.90 5.43 -16.73
CA PRO A 313 -10.89 6.14 -15.91
C PRO A 313 -10.53 7.62 -15.69
N THR A 314 -9.25 7.96 -15.76
CA THR A 314 -8.69 9.25 -15.38
C THR A 314 -7.56 9.64 -16.33
N LEU A 315 -7.47 10.94 -16.60
CA LEU A 315 -6.40 11.55 -17.37
C LEU A 315 -6.05 12.87 -16.65
N ASP A 316 -4.82 13.01 -16.16
CA ASP A 316 -4.38 14.29 -15.57
C ASP A 316 -3.98 15.30 -16.66
N ALA A 317 -3.81 16.57 -16.26
CA ALA A 317 -3.55 17.65 -17.22
C ALA A 317 -2.23 17.45 -17.99
N SER A 318 -1.18 17.00 -17.31
CA SER A 318 0.12 16.77 -17.93
C SER A 318 0.09 15.56 -18.87
N ALA A 319 -0.61 14.50 -18.51
CA ALA A 319 -0.85 13.34 -19.37
C ALA A 319 -1.66 13.71 -20.61
N ALA A 320 -2.66 14.59 -20.48
CA ALA A 320 -3.42 15.09 -21.62
C ALA A 320 -2.52 15.85 -22.61
N GLN A 321 -1.62 16.69 -22.09
CA GLN A 321 -0.65 17.42 -22.92
C GLN A 321 0.32 16.46 -23.63
N ILE A 322 0.87 15.47 -22.93
CA ILE A 322 1.76 14.48 -23.55
C ILE A 322 0.99 13.64 -24.59
N LEU A 323 -0.27 13.28 -24.31
CA LEU A 323 -1.11 12.56 -25.28
C LEU A 323 -1.38 13.41 -26.53
N LEU A 324 -1.56 14.73 -26.37
CA LEU A 324 -1.70 15.66 -27.49
C LEU A 324 -0.41 15.71 -28.32
N GLU A 325 0.75 15.77 -27.67
CA GLU A 325 2.06 15.67 -28.36
C GLU A 325 2.23 14.35 -29.11
N ILE A 326 1.72 13.24 -28.57
CA ILE A 326 1.71 11.93 -29.25
C ILE A 326 0.84 11.99 -30.50
N VAL A 327 -0.38 12.52 -30.41
CA VAL A 327 -1.29 12.70 -31.55
C VAL A 327 -0.65 13.59 -32.62
N ASP A 328 -0.02 14.69 -32.22
CA ASP A 328 0.66 15.61 -33.12
C ASP A 328 1.85 14.97 -33.83
N ALA A 329 2.63 14.17 -33.11
CA ALA A 329 3.74 13.41 -33.66
C ALA A 329 3.28 12.30 -34.64
N TYR A 330 2.07 11.77 -34.46
CA TYR A 330 1.45 10.88 -35.45
C TYR A 330 1.04 11.63 -36.70
N HIS A 331 0.31 12.74 -36.57
CA HIS A 331 -0.12 13.54 -37.72
C HIS A 331 1.05 14.14 -38.50
N ALA A 332 2.15 14.50 -37.85
CA ALA A 332 3.38 14.94 -38.53
C ALA A 332 4.01 13.86 -39.44
N ARG A 333 3.65 12.59 -39.22
CA ARG A 333 4.08 11.42 -40.02
C ARG A 333 2.94 10.88 -40.90
N ASP A 334 1.86 11.64 -41.07
CA ASP A 334 0.64 11.26 -41.80
C ASP A 334 -0.05 9.99 -41.26
N ILE A 335 0.11 9.74 -39.96
CA ILE A 335 -0.54 8.63 -39.27
C ILE A 335 -1.84 9.14 -38.64
N LYS A 336 -2.99 8.57 -39.04
CA LYS A 336 -4.31 8.96 -38.52
C LYS A 336 -4.57 8.31 -37.17
N VAL A 337 -5.03 9.11 -36.20
CA VAL A 337 -5.31 8.64 -34.84
C VAL A 337 -6.81 8.56 -34.58
N TYR A 338 -7.24 7.45 -33.98
CA TYR A 338 -8.63 7.18 -33.61
C TYR A 338 -8.74 6.80 -32.14
N PHE A 339 -9.83 7.20 -31.49
CA PHE A 339 -10.13 6.81 -30.11
C PHE A 339 -11.42 6.01 -30.06
N VAL A 340 -11.41 4.89 -29.32
CA VAL A 340 -12.60 4.06 -29.15
C VAL A 340 -12.96 3.86 -27.69
N LYS A 341 -14.27 3.79 -27.41
CA LYS A 341 -14.85 3.54 -26.08
C LYS A 341 -14.46 4.59 -25.03
N LEU A 342 -14.32 5.85 -25.45
CA LEU A 342 -14.13 6.96 -24.54
C LEU A 342 -15.33 7.05 -23.57
N ARG A 343 -15.04 7.10 -22.26
CA ARG A 343 -16.05 7.29 -21.21
C ARG A 343 -16.50 8.75 -21.17
N ASP A 344 -17.78 8.96 -20.86
CA ASP A 344 -18.37 10.31 -20.79
C ASP A 344 -17.64 11.22 -19.79
N ASN A 345 -17.22 10.70 -18.63
CA ASN A 345 -16.47 11.45 -17.62
C ASN A 345 -15.11 11.98 -18.13
N SER A 346 -14.49 11.29 -19.10
CA SER A 346 -13.20 11.70 -19.69
C SER A 346 -13.40 12.58 -20.92
N ARG A 347 -14.60 12.59 -21.51
CA ARG A 347 -14.89 13.33 -22.75
C ARG A 347 -14.78 14.84 -22.58
N GLU A 348 -15.25 15.38 -21.46
CA GLU A 348 -15.11 16.82 -21.17
C GLU A 348 -13.64 17.25 -21.17
N LEU A 349 -12.77 16.40 -20.64
CA LEU A 349 -11.34 16.67 -20.60
C LEU A 349 -10.71 16.61 -21.99
N PHE A 350 -11.10 15.64 -22.83
CA PHE A 350 -10.66 15.55 -24.24
C PHE A 350 -11.07 16.78 -25.08
N VAL A 351 -12.24 17.35 -24.79
CA VAL A 351 -12.69 18.59 -25.45
C VAL A 351 -11.85 19.78 -24.95
N LYS A 352 -11.69 19.92 -23.63
CA LYS A 352 -10.94 21.04 -23.03
C LYS A 352 -9.46 21.02 -23.34
N SER A 353 -8.87 19.85 -23.56
CA SER A 353 -7.46 19.68 -23.89
C SER A 353 -7.19 19.67 -25.40
N GLU A 354 -8.18 20.01 -26.23
CA GLU A 354 -8.11 20.03 -27.70
C GLU A 354 -7.82 18.66 -28.35
N LEU A 355 -7.72 17.58 -27.57
CA LEU A 355 -7.47 16.22 -28.05
C LEU A 355 -8.53 15.76 -29.04
N LEU A 356 -9.79 16.12 -28.81
CA LEU A 356 -10.89 15.73 -29.70
C LEU A 356 -10.75 16.35 -31.09
N GLU A 357 -10.48 17.65 -31.13
CA GLU A 357 -10.31 18.38 -32.39
C GLU A 357 -9.05 17.91 -33.09
N ARG A 358 -7.94 17.82 -32.34
CA ARG A 358 -6.64 17.48 -32.89
C ARG A 358 -6.56 16.05 -33.40
N ALA A 359 -7.30 15.11 -32.80
CA ALA A 359 -7.41 13.73 -33.28
C ALA A 359 -8.16 13.59 -34.61
N GLY A 360 -8.82 14.64 -35.12
CA GLY A 360 -9.62 14.60 -36.36
C GLY A 360 -11.11 14.86 -36.15
N GLY A 361 -11.52 15.32 -34.95
CA GLY A 361 -12.91 15.63 -34.63
C GLY A 361 -13.75 14.39 -34.27
N GLU A 362 -15.07 14.60 -34.11
CA GLU A 362 -16.03 13.55 -33.71
C GLU A 362 -16.01 12.31 -34.62
N GLN A 363 -15.65 12.46 -35.89
CA GLN A 363 -15.55 11.37 -36.87
C GLN A 363 -14.45 10.35 -36.55
N HIS A 364 -13.50 10.69 -35.67
CA HIS A 364 -12.43 9.78 -35.23
C HIS A 364 -12.70 9.14 -33.85
N PHE A 365 -13.89 9.36 -33.28
CA PHE A 365 -14.31 8.77 -32.01
C PHE A 365 -15.42 7.74 -32.22
N PHE A 366 -15.19 6.50 -31.78
CA PHE A 366 -16.14 5.41 -31.97
C PHE A 366 -16.51 4.70 -30.67
N ARG A 367 -17.72 4.13 -30.61
CA ARG A 367 -18.14 3.30 -29.47
C ARG A 367 -17.55 1.89 -29.51
N ARG A 368 -17.15 1.39 -30.68
CA ARG A 368 -16.58 0.05 -30.83
C ARG A 368 -15.38 0.10 -31.76
N THR A 369 -14.37 -0.71 -31.44
CA THR A 369 -13.17 -0.91 -32.28
C THR A 369 -13.53 -1.36 -33.70
N ALA A 370 -14.57 -2.21 -33.85
CA ALA A 370 -15.03 -2.68 -35.15
C ALA A 370 -15.60 -1.55 -36.04
N ASP A 371 -16.20 -0.52 -35.44
CA ASP A 371 -16.78 0.60 -36.21
C ASP A 371 -15.66 1.51 -36.74
N ALA A 372 -14.64 1.77 -35.91
CA ALA A 372 -13.42 2.49 -36.33
C ALA A 372 -12.71 1.76 -37.47
N MET A 373 -12.59 0.43 -37.37
CA MET A 373 -11.96 -0.37 -38.42
C MET A 373 -12.71 -0.34 -39.74
N ARG A 374 -14.05 -0.43 -39.72
CA ARG A 374 -14.86 -0.30 -40.95
C ARG A 374 -14.73 1.07 -41.59
N TYR A 375 -14.59 2.12 -40.77
CA TYR A 375 -14.36 3.47 -41.26
C TYR A 375 -13.01 3.55 -42.00
N ILE A 376 -11.94 3.05 -41.38
CA ILE A 376 -10.60 2.99 -41.98
C ILE A 376 -10.60 2.17 -43.28
N GLU A 377 -11.18 0.96 -43.26
CA GLU A 377 -11.28 0.09 -44.46
C GLU A 377 -12.05 0.76 -45.61
N ARG A 378 -13.07 1.58 -45.29
CA ARG A 378 -13.82 2.33 -46.32
C ARG A 378 -13.02 3.49 -46.87
N GLU A 379 -12.26 4.17 -46.02
CA GLU A 379 -11.43 5.30 -46.43
C GLU A 379 -10.28 4.84 -47.33
N SER A 380 -9.65 3.70 -47.03
CA SER A 380 -8.61 3.12 -47.89
C SER A 380 -9.14 2.73 -49.28
N LEU A 381 -10.33 2.14 -49.35
CA LEU A 381 -10.95 1.76 -50.64
C LEU A 381 -11.25 2.97 -51.54
N ILE A 382 -11.65 4.10 -50.96
CA ILE A 382 -11.94 5.33 -51.72
C ILE A 382 -10.65 5.93 -52.30
N ILE A 383 -9.53 5.81 -51.60
CA ILE A 383 -8.22 6.27 -52.07
C ILE A 383 -7.74 5.39 -53.22
N ASP A 384 -7.83 4.07 -53.08
CA ASP A 384 -7.46 3.13 -54.15
C ASP A 384 -8.31 3.35 -55.42
N GLU A 385 -9.64 3.54 -55.30
CA GLU A 385 -10.53 3.83 -56.43
C GLU A 385 -10.25 5.18 -57.11
N ALA A 386 -9.68 6.16 -56.38
CA ALA A 386 -9.31 7.46 -56.92
C ALA A 386 -7.94 7.43 -57.61
N GLU A 387 -7.00 6.60 -57.15
CA GLU A 387 -5.70 6.39 -57.80
C GLU A 387 -5.82 5.57 -59.09
N ASP A 388 -6.72 4.58 -59.15
CA ASP A 388 -6.98 3.78 -60.36
C ASP A 388 -7.68 4.56 -61.50
N GLN A 389 -8.19 5.77 -61.22
CA GLN A 389 -8.86 6.64 -62.20
C GLN A 389 -7.97 7.74 -62.80
N VAL A 390 -6.68 7.79 -62.42
CA VAL A 390 -5.66 8.72 -62.93
C VAL A 390 -4.67 7.96 -63.81
#